data_AF-F5XTK5-F1
#
_entry.id   AF-F5XTK5-F1
#
_cell.length_a   1.000
_cell.length_b   1.000
_cell.length_c   1.000
_cell.angle_alpha   90.00
_cell.angle_beta   90.00
_cell.angle_gamma   90.00
#
_symmetry.space_group_name_H-M   'P 1'
#
loop_
_entity.id
_entity.type
_entity.pdbx_description
1 polymer ?
#
loop_
_entity_poly.entity_id
_entity_poly.type
_entity_poly.pdbx_seq_one_letter_code
_entity_poly.pdbx_strand_id
1 'polypeptide(L)'
;MNRGRRGGIASGFSVVLLSGVGSSLLSSLAIILVIRALAPEEWGQAAVLMSVGQLLGAVLSFGTPIERIRRYARTEPGILPEVATLDALVRIGTGAVVLLIGIATVPFSADASSVLLAAAGTYVSLGAPNHLVGARRFLAAGTVTLAEKGILLGSVLVAIATGRVMVTTLPALIGMAGLLAGVLSLLWLRPRWRSLPLRQSLAAMPRQWAQSFDLGVASLAPSMLLLDVTIVLLVAGQVQAGIFGVATKLTSPLTVAASAIASVLLPYYSRGTVPTARIGRASVVGTIGAMSAALLLIATTATWWVPAVFGAAYEAASTPVCLYVLNAGFVFVTRAAAATLQAWNDDKFVARAILVQCLTALVGIALGAHWAAATGAAMSLVSTNLFLSLVLLRRVLRVRSTHS
;
A
#
# COMPACT_ATOMS: atom_id res chain seq x y z
N MET A 1 -28.05 2.95 -24.86
CA MET A 1 -27.02 2.87 -23.77
C MET A 1 -26.21 4.17 -23.73
N ASN A 2 -26.33 4.91 -22.63
CA ASN A 2 -25.99 6.34 -22.50
C ASN A 2 -24.50 6.71 -22.60
N ARG A 3 -24.16 7.61 -23.54
CA ARG A 3 -22.84 8.27 -23.64
C ARG A 3 -22.46 9.02 -22.34
N GLY A 4 -23.43 9.53 -21.58
CA GLY A 4 -23.19 10.22 -20.30
C GLY A 4 -22.58 9.35 -19.19
N ARG A 5 -22.77 8.02 -19.21
CA ARG A 5 -22.18 7.12 -18.18
C ARG A 5 -20.69 6.85 -18.38
N ARG A 6 -20.16 6.98 -19.60
CA ARG A 6 -18.74 6.72 -19.89
C ARG A 6 -17.83 7.85 -19.38
N GLY A 7 -18.28 9.10 -19.46
CA GLY A 7 -17.51 10.26 -18.98
C GLY A 7 -17.26 10.25 -17.47
N GLY A 8 -18.25 9.83 -16.67
CA GLY A 8 -18.14 9.81 -15.20
C GLY A 8 -17.15 8.79 -14.64
N ILE A 9 -16.89 7.68 -15.35
CA ILE A 9 -15.92 6.67 -14.90
C ILE A 9 -14.49 7.14 -15.15
N ALA A 10 -14.24 7.74 -16.33
CA ALA A 10 -12.92 8.28 -16.66
C ALA A 10 -12.53 9.43 -15.73
N SER A 11 -13.46 10.36 -15.46
CA SER A 11 -13.21 11.44 -14.51
C SER A 11 -13.01 10.95 -13.08
N GLY A 12 -13.83 9.97 -12.63
CA GLY A 12 -13.67 9.34 -11.32
C GLY A 12 -12.32 8.64 -11.15
N PHE A 13 -11.86 7.96 -12.19
CA PHE A 13 -10.54 7.32 -12.22
C PHE A 13 -9.41 8.36 -12.09
N SER A 14 -9.42 9.41 -12.90
CA SER A 14 -8.40 10.47 -12.84
C SER A 14 -8.33 11.14 -11.46
N VAL A 15 -9.48 11.35 -10.81
CA VAL A 15 -9.55 11.90 -9.45
C VAL A 15 -8.89 10.96 -8.43
N VAL A 16 -9.22 9.67 -8.45
CA VAL A 16 -8.63 8.68 -7.53
C VAL A 16 -7.13 8.53 -7.79
N LEU A 17 -6.71 8.59 -9.05
CA LEU A 17 -5.30 8.56 -9.43
C LEU A 17 -4.54 9.77 -8.88
N LEU A 18 -5.00 10.99 -9.19
CA LEU A 18 -4.35 12.23 -8.77
C LEU A 18 -4.29 12.36 -7.24
N SER A 19 -5.38 11.99 -6.55
CA SER A 19 -5.40 11.95 -5.09
C SER A 19 -4.48 10.86 -4.51
N GLY A 20 -4.37 9.70 -5.16
CA GLY A 20 -3.40 8.65 -4.79
C GLY A 20 -1.95 9.11 -4.91
N VAL A 21 -1.60 9.80 -5.98
CA VAL A 21 -0.26 10.39 -6.16
C VAL A 21 -0.02 11.50 -5.13
N GLY A 22 -0.93 12.46 -5.00
CA GLY A 22 -0.81 13.56 -4.04
C GLY A 22 -0.71 13.08 -2.60
N SER A 23 -1.53 12.11 -2.19
CA SER A 23 -1.47 11.52 -0.85
C SER A 23 -0.16 10.76 -0.61
N SER A 24 0.37 10.06 -1.61
CA SER A 24 1.68 9.41 -1.51
C SER A 24 2.82 10.40 -1.33
N LEU A 25 2.78 11.54 -2.03
CA LEU A 25 3.76 12.63 -1.86
C LEU A 25 3.68 13.23 -0.45
N LEU A 26 2.48 13.56 0.03
CA LEU A 26 2.28 14.08 1.40
C LEU A 26 2.78 13.10 2.47
N SER A 27 2.46 11.81 2.32
CA SER A 27 2.94 10.77 3.23
C SER A 27 4.46 10.64 3.21
N SER A 28 5.08 10.80 2.04
CA SER A 28 6.55 10.72 1.91
C SER A 28 7.24 11.89 2.55
N LEU A 29 6.70 13.10 2.38
CA LEU A 29 7.20 14.29 3.07
C LEU A 29 7.13 14.11 4.59
N ALA A 30 6.01 13.60 5.11
CA ALA A 30 5.87 13.31 6.53
C ALA A 30 6.92 12.31 7.02
N ILE A 31 7.18 11.24 6.26
CA ILE A 31 8.20 10.24 6.58
C ILE A 31 9.62 10.83 6.53
N ILE A 32 9.96 11.58 5.47
CA ILE A 32 11.27 12.23 5.32
C ILE A 32 11.56 13.14 6.51
N LEU A 33 10.57 13.95 6.92
CA LEU A 33 10.70 14.86 8.05
C LEU A 33 10.96 14.12 9.38
N VAL A 34 10.30 12.97 9.60
CA VAL A 34 10.56 12.13 10.78
C VAL A 34 11.94 11.48 10.71
N ILE A 35 12.36 10.96 9.55
CA ILE A 35 13.70 10.36 9.38
C ILE A 35 14.79 11.38 9.72
N ARG A 36 14.65 12.62 9.25
CA ARG A 36 15.62 13.69 9.56
C ARG A 36 15.69 14.05 11.03
N ALA A 37 14.58 13.87 11.76
CA ALA A 37 14.47 14.24 13.17
C ALA A 37 14.94 13.12 14.11
N LEU A 38 15.17 11.91 13.61
CA LEU A 38 15.56 10.73 14.38
C LEU A 38 16.96 10.25 13.99
N ALA A 39 17.70 9.72 14.96
CA ALA A 39 18.92 8.97 14.66
C ALA A 39 18.59 7.69 13.87
N PRO A 40 19.53 7.12 13.10
CA PRO A 40 19.29 5.89 12.34
C PRO A 40 18.73 4.73 13.17
N GLU A 41 19.16 4.59 14.42
CA GLU A 41 18.69 3.55 15.35
C GLU A 41 17.22 3.75 15.71
N GLU A 42 16.85 4.97 16.11
CA GLU A 42 15.50 5.37 16.46
C GLU A 42 14.54 5.24 15.28
N TRP A 43 14.99 5.67 14.08
CA TRP A 43 14.23 5.46 12.85
C TRP A 43 14.05 3.97 12.53
N GLY A 44 15.09 3.15 12.73
CA GLY A 44 15.01 1.70 12.55
C GLY A 44 13.92 1.08 13.40
N GLN A 45 13.86 1.45 14.69
CA GLN A 45 12.79 1.03 15.59
C GLN A 45 11.43 1.55 15.14
N ALA A 46 11.31 2.84 14.80
CA ALA A 46 10.05 3.46 14.37
C ALA A 46 9.49 2.80 13.09
N ALA A 47 10.37 2.47 12.15
CA ALA A 47 10.03 1.79 10.91
C ALA A 47 9.54 0.35 11.18
N VAL A 48 10.10 -0.36 12.17
CA VAL A 48 9.59 -1.66 12.61
C VAL A 48 8.19 -1.53 13.21
N LEU A 49 8.00 -0.64 14.19
CA LEU A 49 6.69 -0.43 14.83
C LEU A 49 5.60 -0.08 13.81
N MET A 50 5.92 0.81 12.87
CA MET A 50 5.02 1.19 11.78
C MET A 50 4.69 -0.02 10.89
N SER A 51 5.69 -0.81 10.50
CA SER A 51 5.48 -1.88 9.53
C SER A 51 4.76 -3.09 10.13
N VAL A 52 5.03 -3.42 11.40
CA VAL A 52 4.27 -4.41 12.16
C VAL A 52 2.82 -3.95 12.33
N GLY A 53 2.59 -2.69 12.70
CA GLY A 53 1.25 -2.12 12.80
C GLY A 53 0.50 -2.19 11.46
N GLN A 54 1.15 -1.80 10.37
CA GLN A 54 0.57 -1.89 9.02
C GLN A 54 0.24 -3.33 8.62
N LEU A 55 1.11 -4.30 8.93
CA LEU A 55 0.85 -5.72 8.70
C LEU A 55 -0.38 -6.18 9.49
N LEU A 56 -0.46 -5.88 10.79
CA LEU A 56 -1.61 -6.24 11.61
C LEU A 56 -2.90 -5.62 11.07
N GLY A 57 -2.86 -4.35 10.63
CA GLY A 57 -3.98 -3.70 9.96
C GLY A 57 -4.39 -4.41 8.65
N ALA A 58 -3.42 -4.90 7.87
CA ALA A 58 -3.68 -5.69 6.67
C ALA A 58 -4.25 -7.07 6.99
N VAL A 59 -3.75 -7.75 8.03
CA VAL A 59 -4.28 -9.03 8.55
C VAL A 59 -5.73 -8.86 8.99
N LEU A 60 -6.05 -7.84 9.79
CA LEU A 60 -7.42 -7.53 10.20
C LEU A 60 -8.34 -7.26 9.01
N SER A 61 -7.78 -6.72 7.93
CA SER A 61 -8.49 -6.44 6.69
C SER A 61 -8.73 -7.69 5.83
N PHE A 62 -7.93 -8.74 5.96
CA PHE A 62 -8.03 -10.06 5.31
C PHE A 62 -8.74 -10.08 3.93
N GLY A 63 -8.21 -9.36 2.93
CA GLY A 63 -8.76 -9.35 1.56
C GLY A 63 -10.12 -8.65 1.38
N THR A 64 -10.76 -8.20 2.46
CA THR A 64 -12.06 -7.52 2.43
C THR A 64 -12.12 -6.25 1.55
N PRO A 65 -11.03 -5.49 1.28
CA PRO A 65 -11.08 -4.37 0.35
C PRO A 65 -11.43 -4.81 -1.09
N ILE A 66 -10.82 -5.90 -1.56
CA ILE A 66 -11.04 -6.41 -2.92
C ILE A 66 -12.46 -6.97 -3.03
N GLU A 67 -12.88 -7.77 -2.04
CA GLU A 67 -14.22 -8.34 -2.02
C GLU A 67 -15.31 -7.26 -1.95
N ARG A 68 -15.08 -6.17 -1.20
CA ARG A 68 -16.02 -5.04 -1.17
C ARG A 68 -16.17 -4.35 -2.52
N ILE A 69 -15.08 -4.12 -3.24
CA ILE A 69 -15.17 -3.54 -4.59
C ILE A 69 -16.02 -4.46 -5.50
N ARG A 70 -15.84 -5.78 -5.40
CA ARG A 70 -16.65 -6.77 -6.15
C ARG A 70 -18.12 -6.74 -5.72
N ARG A 71 -18.38 -6.72 -4.42
CA ARG A 71 -19.74 -6.65 -3.85
C ARG A 71 -20.43 -5.36 -4.29
N TYR A 72 -19.79 -4.21 -4.12
CA TYR A 72 -20.33 -2.91 -4.54
C TYR A 72 -20.60 -2.80 -6.04
N ALA A 73 -19.81 -3.49 -6.87
CA ALA A 73 -20.07 -3.58 -8.30
C ALA A 73 -21.34 -4.38 -8.65
N ARG A 74 -21.74 -5.34 -7.79
CA ARG A 74 -22.93 -6.19 -7.95
C ARG A 74 -24.16 -5.66 -7.21
N THR A 75 -23.97 -4.87 -6.17
CA THR A 75 -25.04 -4.29 -5.35
C THR A 75 -25.83 -3.25 -6.14
N GLU A 76 -27.16 -3.30 -6.01
CA GLU A 76 -28.03 -2.30 -6.65
C GLU A 76 -27.74 -0.87 -6.15
N PRO A 77 -27.77 0.15 -7.03
CA PRO A 77 -27.41 1.52 -6.65
C PRO A 77 -28.22 2.10 -5.49
N GLY A 78 -29.46 1.65 -5.27
CA GLY A 78 -30.35 2.16 -4.22
C GLY A 78 -29.93 1.77 -2.81
N ILE A 79 -29.41 0.56 -2.62
CA ILE A 79 -29.02 0.01 -1.30
C ILE A 79 -27.53 0.18 -1.00
N LEU A 80 -26.74 0.54 -2.01
CA LEU A 80 -25.28 0.66 -1.91
C LEU A 80 -24.79 1.62 -0.80
N PRO A 81 -25.39 2.80 -0.57
CA PRO A 81 -24.97 3.68 0.52
C PRO A 81 -25.18 3.06 1.91
N GLU A 82 -26.22 2.26 2.10
CA GLU A 82 -26.53 1.59 3.36
C GLU A 82 -25.52 0.48 3.65
N VAL A 83 -25.19 -0.34 2.65
CA VAL A 83 -24.17 -1.38 2.76
C VAL A 83 -22.79 -0.75 3.03
N ALA A 84 -22.43 0.31 2.31
CA ALA A 84 -21.16 1.00 2.50
C ALA A 84 -21.06 1.65 3.90
N THR A 85 -22.16 2.22 4.39
CA THR A 85 -22.27 2.79 5.74
C THR A 85 -22.07 1.72 6.79
N LEU A 86 -22.75 0.58 6.65
CA LEU A 86 -22.67 -0.52 7.61
C LEU A 86 -21.26 -1.09 7.68
N ASP A 87 -20.62 -1.31 6.53
CA ASP A 87 -19.24 -1.77 6.49
C ASP A 87 -18.29 -0.72 7.13
N ALA A 88 -18.49 0.57 6.86
CA ALA A 88 -17.70 1.64 7.46
C ALA A 88 -17.84 1.67 9.00
N LEU A 89 -19.06 1.54 9.51
CA LEU A 89 -19.34 1.49 10.96
C LEU A 89 -18.68 0.29 11.62
N VAL A 90 -18.79 -0.90 11.02
CA VAL A 90 -18.15 -2.11 11.56
C VAL A 90 -16.64 -1.94 11.61
N ARG A 91 -16.04 -1.30 10.60
CA ARG A 91 -14.60 -1.03 10.60
C ARG A 91 -14.16 -0.01 11.63
N ILE A 92 -14.86 1.12 11.71
CA ILE A 92 -14.58 2.15 12.71
C ILE A 92 -14.75 1.56 14.10
N GLY A 93 -15.80 0.76 14.35
CA GLY A 93 -16.02 0.06 15.61
C GLY A 93 -14.90 -0.92 15.95
N THR A 94 -14.51 -1.78 15.00
CA THR A 94 -13.39 -2.72 15.20
C THR A 94 -12.08 -1.97 15.44
N GLY A 95 -11.81 -0.92 14.66
CA GLY A 95 -10.64 -0.05 14.84
C GLY A 95 -10.64 0.66 16.20
N ALA A 96 -11.80 1.12 16.67
CA ALA A 96 -11.96 1.72 18.00
C ALA A 96 -11.70 0.70 19.12
N VAL A 97 -12.14 -0.56 18.97
CA VAL A 97 -11.81 -1.63 19.93
C VAL A 97 -10.30 -1.88 19.97
N VAL A 98 -9.65 -2.02 18.82
CA VAL A 98 -8.18 -2.20 18.74
C VAL A 98 -7.44 -0.99 19.33
N LEU A 99 -7.94 0.23 19.08
CA LEU A 99 -7.43 1.45 19.69
C LEU A 99 -7.55 1.42 21.21
N LEU A 100 -8.71 1.06 21.76
CA LEU A 100 -8.93 0.99 23.21
C LEU A 100 -7.99 -0.03 23.87
N ILE A 101 -7.77 -1.18 23.21
CA ILE A 101 -6.76 -2.15 23.64
C ILE A 101 -5.37 -1.51 23.61
N GLY A 102 -5.01 -0.80 22.53
CA GLY A 102 -3.75 -0.06 22.42
C GLY A 102 -3.54 0.97 23.53
N ILE A 103 -4.58 1.75 23.87
CA ILE A 103 -4.54 2.71 24.98
C ILE A 103 -4.36 1.98 26.32
N ALA A 104 -5.08 0.89 26.54
CA ALA A 104 -4.97 0.08 27.76
C ALA A 104 -3.57 -0.56 27.91
N THR A 105 -2.83 -0.77 26.81
CA THR A 105 -1.45 -1.28 26.85
C THR A 105 -0.38 -0.23 27.15
N VAL A 106 -0.70 1.08 27.12
CA VAL A 106 0.27 2.17 27.35
C VAL A 106 1.06 2.03 28.66
N PRO A 107 0.45 1.67 29.82
CA PRO A 107 1.18 1.51 31.08
C PRO A 107 2.20 0.37 31.07
N PHE A 108 2.08 -0.57 30.12
CA PHE A 108 2.93 -1.77 30.03
C PHE A 108 3.98 -1.64 28.91
N SER A 109 3.62 -1.05 27.78
CA SER A 109 4.52 -0.87 26.63
C SER A 109 4.01 0.21 25.68
N ALA A 110 4.73 1.33 25.60
CA ALA A 110 4.45 2.40 24.63
C ALA A 110 4.59 1.91 23.17
N ASP A 111 5.54 1.01 22.92
CA ASP A 111 5.77 0.41 21.62
C ASP A 111 4.58 -0.43 21.17
N ALA A 112 4.09 -1.33 22.03
CA ALA A 112 2.90 -2.16 21.74
C ALA A 112 1.66 -1.29 21.48
N SER A 113 1.47 -0.24 22.27
CA SER A 113 0.40 0.74 22.07
C SER A 113 0.47 1.39 20.69
N SER A 114 1.66 1.85 20.28
CA SER A 114 1.87 2.51 18.99
C SER A 114 1.63 1.56 17.80
N VAL A 115 2.01 0.27 17.94
CA VAL A 115 1.74 -0.78 16.94
C VAL A 115 0.24 -1.01 16.80
N LEU A 116 -0.49 -1.13 17.91
CA LEU A 116 -1.94 -1.34 17.90
C LEU A 116 -2.69 -0.12 17.34
N LEU A 117 -2.23 1.09 17.66
CA LEU A 117 -2.76 2.33 17.09
C LEU A 117 -2.55 2.39 15.57
N ALA A 118 -1.33 2.09 15.11
CA ALA A 118 -1.02 1.98 13.68
C ALA A 118 -1.86 0.90 12.98
N ALA A 119 -2.09 -0.25 13.63
CA ALA A 119 -2.92 -1.32 13.12
C ALA A 119 -4.39 -0.91 12.99
N ALA A 120 -4.95 -0.27 14.02
CA ALA A 120 -6.32 0.25 14.01
C ALA A 120 -6.54 1.27 12.89
N GLY A 121 -5.64 2.26 12.77
CA GLY A 121 -5.75 3.29 11.73
C GLY A 121 -5.52 2.75 10.33
N THR A 122 -4.53 1.87 10.13
CA THR A 122 -4.29 1.22 8.84
C THR A 122 -5.49 0.38 8.43
N TYR A 123 -6.03 -0.42 9.35
CA TYR A 123 -7.22 -1.21 9.11
C TYR A 123 -8.38 -0.32 8.64
N VAL A 124 -8.69 0.77 9.35
CA VAL A 124 -9.78 1.69 8.96
C VAL A 124 -9.49 2.41 7.64
N SER A 125 -8.29 2.98 7.48
CA SER A 125 -7.83 3.71 6.29
C SER A 125 -7.94 2.86 5.01
N LEU A 126 -7.60 1.56 5.06
CA LEU A 126 -7.71 0.65 3.91
C LEU A 126 -9.13 0.49 3.33
N GLY A 127 -10.17 1.05 3.96
CA GLY A 127 -11.56 0.89 3.55
C GLY A 127 -12.31 2.20 3.41
N ALA A 128 -11.92 3.24 4.14
CA ALA A 128 -12.50 4.57 4.03
C ALA A 128 -12.69 5.03 2.56
N PRO A 129 -11.64 5.08 1.70
CA PRO A 129 -11.83 5.46 0.31
C PRO A 129 -12.63 4.42 -0.48
N ASN A 130 -12.52 3.13 -0.16
CA ASN A 130 -13.23 2.05 -0.86
C ASN A 130 -14.75 2.13 -0.66
N HIS A 131 -15.23 2.56 0.51
CA HIS A 131 -16.66 2.79 0.74
C HIS A 131 -17.20 3.92 -0.14
N LEU A 132 -16.44 5.00 -0.27
CA LEU A 132 -16.81 6.16 -1.09
C LEU A 132 -16.72 5.85 -2.59
N VAL A 133 -15.67 5.15 -3.02
CA VAL A 133 -15.53 4.64 -4.40
C VAL A 133 -16.67 3.69 -4.74
N GLY A 134 -17.01 2.78 -3.83
CA GLY A 134 -18.18 1.91 -3.93
C GLY A 134 -19.45 2.71 -4.18
N ALA A 135 -19.72 3.70 -3.35
CA ALA A 135 -20.85 4.63 -3.50
C ALA A 135 -20.74 5.62 -4.67
N ARG A 136 -19.75 5.47 -5.57
CA ARG A 136 -19.47 6.32 -6.73
C ARG A 136 -19.18 7.79 -6.39
N ARG A 137 -18.69 8.05 -5.17
CA ARG A 137 -18.28 9.37 -4.68
C ARG A 137 -16.76 9.55 -4.81
N PHE A 138 -16.25 9.50 -6.04
CA PHE A 138 -14.80 9.52 -6.33
C PHE A 138 -14.10 10.77 -5.80
N LEU A 139 -14.73 11.95 -5.93
CA LEU A 139 -14.21 13.21 -5.37
C LEU A 139 -14.07 13.12 -3.86
N ALA A 140 -15.11 12.63 -3.16
CA ALA A 140 -15.05 12.43 -1.72
C ALA A 140 -13.95 11.44 -1.32
N ALA A 141 -13.80 10.33 -2.04
CA ALA A 141 -12.73 9.36 -1.79
C ALA A 141 -11.34 10.00 -1.92
N GLY A 142 -11.13 10.80 -2.98
CA GLY A 142 -9.88 11.52 -3.18
C GLY A 142 -9.62 12.57 -2.11
N THR A 143 -10.63 13.36 -1.74
CA THR A 143 -10.55 14.35 -0.65
C THR A 143 -10.23 13.70 0.69
N VAL A 144 -10.88 12.59 1.04
CA VAL A 144 -10.62 11.88 2.30
C VAL A 144 -9.19 11.33 2.33
N THR A 145 -8.71 10.76 1.22
CA THR A 145 -7.34 10.23 1.14
C THR A 145 -6.29 11.35 1.26
N LEU A 146 -6.52 12.49 0.60
CA LEU A 146 -5.66 13.66 0.74
C LEU A 146 -5.71 14.26 2.15
N ALA A 147 -6.90 14.36 2.74
CA ALA A 147 -7.08 14.85 4.10
C ALA A 147 -6.38 13.96 5.12
N GLU A 148 -6.46 12.63 4.99
CA GLU A 148 -5.72 11.68 5.83
C GLU A 148 -4.22 11.99 5.85
N LYS A 149 -3.60 12.10 4.67
CA LYS A 149 -2.15 12.34 4.58
C LYS A 149 -1.76 13.79 4.88
N GLY A 150 -2.66 14.74 4.65
CA GLY A 150 -2.51 16.12 5.09
C GLY A 150 -2.54 16.25 6.62
N ILE A 151 -3.44 15.55 7.29
CA ILE A 151 -3.48 15.46 8.76
C ILE A 151 -2.19 14.83 9.28
N LEU A 152 -1.75 13.71 8.70
CA LEU A 152 -0.49 13.07 9.06
C LEU A 152 0.70 14.04 8.95
N LEU A 153 0.84 14.73 7.81
CA LEU A 153 1.91 15.70 7.60
C LEU A 153 1.82 16.87 8.58
N GLY A 154 0.63 17.45 8.78
CA GLY A 154 0.40 18.53 9.72
C GLY A 154 0.75 18.13 11.17
N SER A 155 0.37 16.93 11.59
CA SER A 155 0.71 16.40 12.91
C SER A 155 2.22 16.16 13.08
N VAL A 156 2.91 15.69 12.04
CA VAL A 156 4.38 15.56 12.04
C VAL A 156 5.05 16.93 12.19
N LEU A 157 4.60 17.94 11.46
CA LEU A 157 5.13 19.30 11.56
C LEU A 157 4.95 19.88 12.97
N VAL A 158 3.82 19.64 13.62
CA VAL A 158 3.58 20.04 15.02
C VAL A 158 4.51 19.29 15.98
N ALA A 159 4.72 17.99 15.79
CA ALA A 159 5.65 17.21 16.61
C ALA A 159 7.09 17.72 16.48
N ILE A 160 7.52 18.08 15.27
CA ILE A 160 8.84 18.68 15.02
C ILE A 160 8.95 20.07 15.66
N ALA A 161 7.96 20.94 15.44
CA ALA A 161 7.96 22.30 15.99
C ALA A 161 7.97 22.32 17.53
N THR A 162 7.44 21.28 18.17
CA THR A 162 7.43 21.14 19.63
C THR A 162 8.62 20.34 20.18
N GLY A 163 9.51 19.83 19.32
CA GLY A 163 10.65 19.00 19.73
C GLY A 163 10.25 17.64 20.32
N ARG A 164 9.07 17.12 19.95
CA ARG A 164 8.48 15.88 20.50
C ARG A 164 8.45 14.73 19.50
N VAL A 165 9.45 14.65 18.63
CA VAL A 165 9.60 13.51 17.72
C VAL A 165 10.26 12.37 18.49
N MET A 166 9.54 11.27 18.61
CA MET A 166 9.98 10.04 19.27
C MET A 166 9.78 8.85 18.32
N VAL A 167 10.35 7.70 18.66
CA VAL A 167 10.22 6.43 17.93
C VAL A 167 8.74 6.06 17.66
N THR A 168 7.86 6.33 18.62
CA THR A 168 6.43 6.00 18.55
C THR A 168 5.58 7.04 17.80
N THR A 169 6.13 8.23 17.50
CA THR A 169 5.37 9.35 16.92
C THR A 169 4.74 8.97 15.60
N LEU A 170 5.52 8.51 14.61
CA LEU A 170 5.00 8.22 13.27
C LEU A 170 3.96 7.08 13.24
N PRO A 171 4.19 5.90 13.85
CA PRO A 171 3.16 4.86 13.93
C PRO A 171 1.85 5.36 14.57
N ALA A 172 1.96 6.13 15.66
CA ALA A 172 0.80 6.70 16.33
C ALA A 172 0.03 7.69 15.45
N LEU A 173 0.73 8.60 14.79
CA LEU A 173 0.13 9.58 13.88
C LEU A 173 -0.55 8.92 12.67
N ILE A 174 0.04 7.86 12.11
CA ILE A 174 -0.59 7.05 11.04
C ILE A 174 -1.90 6.44 11.54
N GLY A 175 -1.87 5.88 12.76
CA GLY A 175 -3.05 5.34 13.42
C GLY A 175 -4.18 6.37 13.55
N MET A 176 -3.86 7.53 14.11
CA MET A 176 -4.84 8.62 14.31
C MET A 176 -5.37 9.17 12.99
N ALA A 177 -4.50 9.43 12.01
CA ALA A 177 -4.92 9.92 10.70
C ALA A 177 -5.88 8.93 10.01
N GLY A 178 -5.57 7.64 10.04
CA GLY A 178 -6.42 6.60 9.44
C GLY A 178 -7.79 6.47 10.11
N LEU A 179 -7.86 6.59 11.44
CA LEU A 179 -9.14 6.61 12.17
C LEU A 179 -9.98 7.85 11.81
N LEU A 180 -9.36 9.03 11.77
CA LEU A 180 -10.01 10.27 11.35
C LEU A 180 -10.52 10.18 9.90
N ALA A 181 -9.75 9.57 8.99
CA ALA A 181 -10.20 9.31 7.63
C ALA A 181 -11.45 8.41 7.58
N GLY A 182 -11.55 7.42 8.45
CA GLY A 182 -12.76 6.62 8.64
C GLY A 182 -13.96 7.46 9.04
N VAL A 183 -13.81 8.33 10.04
CA VAL A 183 -14.87 9.23 10.49
C VAL A 183 -15.29 10.18 9.37
N LEU A 184 -14.32 10.81 8.68
CA LEU A 184 -14.59 11.68 7.53
C LEU A 184 -15.33 10.93 6.43
N SER A 185 -14.94 9.70 6.12
CA SER A 185 -15.64 8.86 5.15
C SER A 185 -17.10 8.60 5.57
N LEU A 186 -17.36 8.34 6.84
CA LEU A 186 -18.71 8.12 7.35
C LEU A 186 -19.56 9.40 7.24
N LEU A 187 -19.02 10.56 7.61
CA LEU A 187 -19.69 11.85 7.45
C LEU A 187 -20.04 12.11 5.98
N TRP A 188 -19.11 11.82 5.07
CA TRP A 188 -19.32 11.94 3.64
C TRP A 188 -20.37 10.98 3.10
N LEU A 189 -20.53 9.78 3.66
CA LEU A 189 -21.56 8.82 3.25
C LEU A 189 -22.98 9.31 3.57
N ARG A 190 -23.14 10.16 4.60
CA ARG A 190 -24.45 10.65 5.11
C ARG A 190 -25.35 9.46 5.50
N PRO A 191 -24.98 8.69 6.53
CA PRO A 191 -25.68 7.48 6.94
C PRO A 191 -27.17 7.74 7.18
N ARG A 192 -28.01 6.85 6.65
CA ARG A 192 -29.44 6.77 6.99
C ARG A 192 -29.60 5.74 8.11
N TRP A 193 -29.67 6.21 9.35
CA TRP A 193 -29.63 5.35 10.53
C TRP A 193 -30.85 4.45 10.73
N ARG A 194 -31.99 4.75 10.09
CA ARG A 194 -33.28 4.09 10.37
C ARG A 194 -33.41 2.66 9.85
N SER A 195 -32.51 2.17 9.00
CA SER A 195 -32.68 0.90 8.27
C SER A 195 -31.50 -0.08 8.34
N LEU A 196 -30.46 0.17 9.16
CA LEU A 196 -29.25 -0.64 9.12
C LEU A 196 -29.41 -2.01 9.83
N PRO A 197 -29.33 -3.16 9.12
CA PRO A 197 -29.46 -4.48 9.73
C PRO A 197 -28.12 -4.93 10.35
N LEU A 198 -27.64 -4.19 11.37
CA LEU A 198 -26.34 -4.40 12.02
C LEU A 198 -26.11 -5.85 12.45
N ARG A 199 -27.10 -6.46 13.10
CA ARG A 199 -27.02 -7.84 13.59
C ARG A 199 -26.80 -8.86 12.46
N GLN A 200 -27.48 -8.68 11.33
CA GLN A 200 -27.35 -9.59 10.18
C GLN A 200 -25.97 -9.46 9.51
N SER A 201 -25.43 -8.24 9.45
CA SER A 201 -24.11 -8.00 8.86
C SER A 201 -22.97 -8.56 9.72
N LEU A 202 -23.03 -8.38 11.04
CA LEU A 202 -22.06 -8.98 11.96
C LEU A 202 -22.11 -10.51 11.90
N ALA A 203 -23.30 -11.11 11.83
CA ALA A 203 -23.45 -12.56 11.67
C ALA A 203 -22.94 -13.08 10.30
N ALA A 204 -22.90 -12.23 9.27
CA ALA A 204 -22.41 -12.58 7.94
C ALA A 204 -20.89 -12.45 7.79
N MET A 205 -20.19 -11.73 8.67
CA MET A 205 -18.74 -11.51 8.59
C MET A 205 -17.92 -12.81 8.50
N PRO A 206 -18.15 -13.85 9.34
CA PRO A 206 -17.38 -15.08 9.25
C PRO A 206 -17.53 -15.77 7.88
N ARG A 207 -18.75 -15.76 7.32
CA ARG A 207 -19.01 -16.31 5.98
C ARG A 207 -18.31 -15.49 4.89
N GLN A 208 -18.29 -14.17 5.01
CA GLN A 208 -17.57 -13.29 4.07
C GLN A 208 -16.07 -13.54 4.11
N TRP A 209 -15.49 -13.74 5.30
CA TRP A 209 -14.08 -14.09 5.45
C TRP A 209 -13.77 -15.44 4.82
N ALA A 210 -14.61 -16.46 5.05
CA ALA A 210 -14.45 -17.77 4.42
C ALA A 210 -14.52 -17.70 2.89
N GLN A 211 -15.47 -16.92 2.34
CA GLN A 211 -15.59 -16.70 0.89
C GLN A 211 -14.43 -15.89 0.30
N SER A 212 -13.81 -15.03 1.11
CA SER A 212 -12.69 -14.18 0.70
C SER A 212 -11.34 -14.85 0.90
N PHE A 213 -11.26 -16.12 1.34
CA PHE A 213 -10.01 -16.72 1.78
C PHE A 213 -8.90 -16.62 0.73
N ASP A 214 -9.17 -17.01 -0.52
CA ASP A 214 -8.17 -16.96 -1.59
C ASP A 214 -7.71 -15.53 -1.90
N LEU A 215 -8.63 -14.56 -1.85
CA LEU A 215 -8.32 -13.14 -2.00
C LEU A 215 -7.54 -12.60 -0.80
N GLY A 216 -7.86 -13.09 0.39
CA GLY A 216 -7.18 -12.81 1.65
C GLY A 216 -5.73 -13.23 1.58
N VAL A 217 -5.45 -14.48 1.19
CA VAL A 217 -4.09 -14.99 1.00
C VAL A 217 -3.34 -14.20 -0.05
N ALA A 218 -3.96 -13.92 -1.21
CA ALA A 218 -3.34 -13.14 -2.28
C ALA A 218 -3.03 -11.69 -1.88
N SER A 219 -3.83 -11.10 -0.98
CA SER A 219 -3.62 -9.74 -0.46
C SER A 219 -2.61 -9.72 0.68
N LEU A 220 -2.63 -10.73 1.53
CA LEU A 220 -1.82 -10.82 2.74
C LEU A 220 -0.37 -11.19 2.41
N ALA A 221 -0.12 -12.03 1.40
CA ALA A 221 1.22 -12.44 1.01
C ALA A 221 2.16 -11.23 0.74
N PRO A 222 1.79 -10.24 -0.10
CA PRO A 222 2.58 -9.01 -0.24
C PRO A 222 2.72 -8.20 1.05
N SER A 223 1.71 -8.20 1.93
CA SER A 223 1.77 -7.49 3.21
C SER A 223 2.79 -8.11 4.17
N MET A 224 3.13 -9.40 4.05
CA MET A 224 4.19 -10.02 4.85
C MET A 224 5.56 -9.36 4.60
N LEU A 225 5.78 -8.78 3.42
CA LEU A 225 6.99 -8.02 3.13
C LEU A 225 7.14 -6.76 3.98
N LEU A 226 6.09 -6.30 4.69
CA LEU A 226 6.23 -5.25 5.70
C LEU A 226 7.11 -5.69 6.89
N LEU A 227 7.37 -7.00 7.05
CA LEU A 227 8.32 -7.48 8.05
C LEU A 227 9.78 -7.37 7.61
N ASP A 228 10.06 -6.85 6.41
CA ASP A 228 11.42 -6.71 5.88
C ASP A 228 12.34 -5.94 6.84
N VAL A 229 11.94 -4.74 7.29
CA VAL A 229 12.71 -3.96 8.26
C VAL A 229 12.84 -4.67 9.61
N THR A 230 11.82 -5.45 10.01
CA THR A 230 11.84 -6.21 11.27
C THR A 230 12.88 -7.33 11.21
N ILE A 231 12.97 -8.01 10.08
CA ILE A 231 13.99 -9.04 9.86
C ILE A 231 15.39 -8.40 9.86
N VAL A 232 15.57 -7.26 9.19
CA VAL A 232 16.86 -6.55 9.21
C VAL A 232 17.23 -6.11 10.63
N LEU A 233 16.28 -5.63 11.43
CA LEU A 233 16.50 -5.30 12.84
C LEU A 233 17.00 -6.51 13.63
N LEU A 234 16.33 -7.66 13.50
CA LEU A 234 16.67 -8.88 14.22
C LEU A 234 18.02 -9.47 13.81
N VAL A 235 18.42 -9.31 12.54
CA VAL A 235 19.63 -9.94 11.98
C VAL A 235 20.85 -9.02 12.00
N ALA A 236 20.67 -7.75 11.65
CA ALA A 236 21.75 -6.80 11.42
C ALA A 236 21.74 -5.59 12.39
N GLY A 237 20.75 -5.51 13.29
CA GLY A 237 20.65 -4.48 14.33
C GLY A 237 19.92 -3.20 13.91
N GLN A 238 19.78 -2.28 14.86
CA GLN A 238 18.92 -1.10 14.76
C GLN A 238 19.38 -0.09 13.70
N VAL A 239 20.68 0.22 13.66
CA VAL A 239 21.25 1.14 12.65
C VAL A 239 20.95 0.65 11.24
N GLN A 240 21.19 -0.64 10.98
CA GLN A 240 21.00 -1.24 9.66
C GLN A 240 19.53 -1.31 9.28
N ALA A 241 18.64 -1.56 10.25
CA ALA A 241 17.20 -1.45 10.04
C ALA A 241 16.78 -0.02 9.68
N GLY A 242 17.39 1.00 10.30
CA GLY A 242 17.16 2.40 9.93
C GLY A 242 17.59 2.71 8.50
N ILE A 243 18.82 2.37 8.15
CA ILE A 243 19.39 2.53 6.81
C ILE A 243 18.50 1.85 5.75
N PHE A 244 18.12 0.59 6.00
CA PHE A 244 17.22 -0.17 5.13
C PHE A 244 15.81 0.44 5.10
N GLY A 245 15.30 0.89 6.25
CA GLY A 245 14.00 1.52 6.41
C GLY A 245 13.82 2.77 5.54
N VAL A 246 14.87 3.59 5.38
CA VAL A 246 14.86 4.73 4.45
C VAL A 246 14.53 4.28 3.02
N ALA A 247 15.20 3.23 2.53
CA ALA A 247 15.01 2.70 1.19
C ALA A 247 13.58 2.17 0.96
N THR A 248 13.06 1.41 1.93
CA THR A 248 11.72 0.80 1.82
C THR A 248 10.60 1.84 1.78
N LYS A 249 10.68 2.89 2.60
CA LYS A 249 9.60 3.88 2.73
C LYS A 249 9.63 4.93 1.63
N LEU A 250 10.81 5.33 1.19
CA LEU A 250 10.94 6.30 0.10
C LEU A 250 10.42 5.77 -1.23
N THR A 251 10.50 4.46 -1.46
CA THR A 251 10.02 3.85 -2.71
C THR A 251 8.54 3.51 -2.71
N SER A 252 7.86 3.61 -1.57
CA SER A 252 6.41 3.38 -1.48
C SER A 252 5.58 4.19 -2.51
N PRO A 253 5.80 5.50 -2.74
CA PRO A 253 5.06 6.27 -3.77
C PRO A 253 5.26 5.76 -5.19
N LEU A 254 6.47 5.28 -5.50
CA LEU A 254 6.79 4.73 -6.82
C LEU A 254 5.95 3.47 -7.07
N THR A 255 5.73 2.65 -6.04
CA THR A 255 4.86 1.47 -6.13
C THR A 255 3.37 1.82 -6.29
N VAL A 256 2.93 2.96 -5.74
CA VAL A 256 1.55 3.46 -5.93
C VAL A 256 1.35 3.89 -7.38
N ALA A 257 2.31 4.62 -7.96
CA ALA A 257 2.28 4.98 -9.38
C ALA A 257 2.22 3.73 -10.28
N ALA A 258 2.97 2.68 -9.93
CA ALA A 258 2.93 1.41 -10.64
C ALA A 258 1.56 0.72 -10.58
N SER A 259 0.95 0.70 -9.39
CA SER A 259 -0.39 0.12 -9.19
C SER A 259 -1.48 0.90 -9.92
N ALA A 260 -1.36 2.22 -9.94
CA ALA A 260 -2.21 3.12 -10.72
C ALA A 260 -2.18 2.80 -12.21
N ILE A 261 -0.99 2.68 -12.82
CA ILE A 261 -0.86 2.33 -14.23
C ILE A 261 -1.45 0.93 -14.49
N ALA A 262 -1.17 -0.05 -13.63
CA ALA A 262 -1.76 -1.39 -13.75
C ALA A 262 -3.30 -1.34 -13.73
N SER A 263 -3.88 -0.50 -12.87
CA SER A 263 -5.34 -0.29 -12.83
C SER A 263 -5.91 0.39 -14.07
N VAL A 264 -5.14 1.23 -14.78
CA VAL A 264 -5.52 1.77 -16.10
C VAL A 264 -5.53 0.67 -17.13
N LEU A 265 -4.49 -0.17 -17.14
CA LEU A 265 -4.27 -1.17 -18.19
C LEU A 265 -5.24 -2.36 -18.11
N LEU A 266 -5.64 -2.75 -16.90
CA LEU A 266 -6.45 -3.95 -16.66
C LEU A 266 -7.82 -3.94 -17.40
N PRO A 267 -8.63 -2.85 -17.39
CA PRO A 267 -9.87 -2.76 -18.17
C PRO A 267 -9.68 -2.87 -19.69
N TYR A 268 -8.51 -2.49 -20.22
CA TYR A 268 -8.23 -2.63 -21.66
C TYR A 268 -7.91 -4.08 -22.03
N TYR A 269 -7.08 -4.76 -21.23
CA TYR A 269 -6.73 -6.17 -21.47
C TYR A 269 -7.93 -7.12 -21.30
N SER A 270 -8.81 -6.85 -20.34
CA SER A 270 -9.98 -7.71 -20.05
C SER A 270 -11.09 -7.67 -21.11
N ARG A 271 -11.15 -6.64 -21.96
CA ARG A 271 -12.24 -6.49 -22.94
C ARG A 271 -12.02 -7.26 -24.24
N GLY A 272 -10.88 -7.91 -24.44
CA GLY A 272 -10.58 -8.73 -25.63
C GLY A 272 -10.51 -7.96 -26.96
N THR A 273 -11.01 -6.73 -27.01
CA THR A 273 -10.81 -5.79 -28.10
C THR A 273 -9.37 -5.29 -28.00
N VAL A 274 -8.45 -5.98 -28.66
CA VAL A 274 -7.18 -5.39 -29.09
C VAL A 274 -7.43 -4.86 -30.51
N PRO A 275 -8.11 -3.70 -30.70
CA PRO A 275 -7.98 -3.04 -31.98
C PRO A 275 -6.49 -2.70 -32.08
N THR A 276 -5.89 -3.08 -33.20
CA THR A 276 -4.53 -2.78 -33.64
C THR A 276 -4.14 -1.31 -33.40
N ALA A 277 -3.79 -0.97 -32.16
CA ALA A 277 -3.41 0.37 -31.77
C ALA A 277 -1.89 0.51 -31.97
N ARG A 278 -1.45 0.64 -33.22
CA ARG A 278 -0.08 1.14 -33.53
C ARG A 278 0.19 2.47 -32.79
N ILE A 279 -0.86 3.27 -32.56
CA ILE A 279 -0.86 4.54 -31.81
C ILE A 279 -0.66 4.33 -30.30
N GLY A 280 -0.86 3.12 -29.77
CA GLY A 280 -0.66 2.79 -28.35
C GLY A 280 0.73 2.22 -28.03
N ARG A 281 1.40 1.53 -28.96
CA ARG A 281 2.66 0.85 -28.67
C ARG A 281 3.82 1.83 -28.46
N ALA A 282 3.93 2.86 -29.30
CA ALA A 282 4.96 3.89 -29.16
C ALA A 282 4.75 4.71 -27.87
N SER A 283 3.51 5.05 -27.52
CA SER A 283 3.18 5.73 -26.27
C SER A 283 3.51 4.87 -25.05
N VAL A 284 3.14 3.58 -25.04
CA VAL A 284 3.47 2.67 -23.93
C VAL A 284 4.98 2.46 -23.80
N VAL A 285 5.68 2.21 -24.89
CA VAL A 285 7.15 2.06 -24.88
C VAL A 285 7.82 3.36 -24.44
N GLY A 286 7.34 4.52 -24.90
CA GLY A 286 7.81 5.83 -24.49
C GLY A 286 7.58 6.09 -23.00
N THR A 287 6.41 5.77 -22.46
CA THR A 287 6.11 5.92 -21.02
C THR A 287 6.97 4.98 -20.18
N ILE A 288 7.12 3.71 -20.57
CA ILE A 288 7.99 2.76 -19.87
C ILE A 288 9.45 3.21 -19.94
N GLY A 289 9.91 3.67 -21.11
CA GLY A 289 11.26 4.19 -21.31
C GLY A 289 11.53 5.43 -20.46
N ALA A 290 10.63 6.41 -20.48
CA ALA A 290 10.72 7.62 -19.67
C ALA A 290 10.73 7.32 -18.17
N MET A 291 9.86 6.40 -17.71
CA MET A 291 9.82 6.01 -16.31
C MET A 291 11.07 5.22 -15.90
N SER A 292 11.59 4.34 -16.77
CA SER A 292 12.84 3.62 -16.54
C SER A 292 14.03 4.57 -16.48
N ALA A 293 14.09 5.55 -17.38
CA ALA A 293 15.12 6.59 -17.37
C ALA A 293 15.04 7.46 -16.10
N ALA A 294 13.84 7.84 -15.66
CA ALA A 294 13.64 8.59 -14.42
C ALA A 294 14.08 7.78 -13.19
N LEU A 295 13.70 6.50 -13.11
CA LEU A 295 14.14 5.62 -12.01
C LEU A 295 15.65 5.41 -12.02
N LEU A 296 16.26 5.23 -13.20
CA LEU A 296 17.71 5.11 -13.34
C LEU A 296 18.41 6.39 -12.89
N LEU A 297 17.91 7.57 -13.29
CA LEU A 297 18.45 8.85 -12.86
C LEU A 297 18.37 9.04 -11.34
N ILE A 298 17.22 8.70 -10.73
CA ILE A 298 17.06 8.77 -9.26
C ILE A 298 18.03 7.81 -8.57
N ALA A 299 18.21 6.61 -9.11
CA ALA A 299 19.09 5.58 -8.56
C ALA A 299 20.58 5.98 -8.66
N THR A 300 21.03 6.47 -9.83
CA THR A 300 22.44 6.87 -10.04
C THR A 300 22.82 8.13 -9.29
N THR A 301 21.86 8.99 -8.98
CA THR A 301 22.09 10.21 -8.18
C THR A 301 21.88 10.01 -6.68
N ALA A 302 21.52 8.80 -6.22
CA ALA A 302 21.22 8.51 -4.81
C ALA A 302 22.34 8.89 -3.84
N THR A 303 23.61 8.70 -4.22
CA THR A 303 24.77 9.07 -3.40
C THR A 303 24.84 10.56 -3.08
N TRP A 304 24.20 11.41 -3.89
CA TRP A 304 24.22 12.86 -3.72
C TRP A 304 23.02 13.35 -2.92
N TRP A 305 21.81 12.91 -3.29
CA TRP A 305 20.59 13.45 -2.70
C TRP A 305 20.20 12.75 -1.39
N VAL A 306 20.59 11.49 -1.14
CA VAL A 306 20.25 10.78 0.11
C VAL A 306 20.85 11.49 1.34
N PRO A 307 22.17 11.79 1.40
CA PRO A 307 22.72 12.55 2.53
C PRO A 307 22.15 13.96 2.62
N ALA A 308 21.86 14.62 1.49
CA ALA A 308 21.30 15.97 1.48
C ALA A 308 19.85 16.02 2.02
N VAL A 309 19.05 15.00 1.71
CA VAL A 309 17.64 14.91 2.12
C VAL A 309 17.51 14.40 3.56
N PHE A 310 18.26 13.37 3.95
CA PHE A 310 18.09 12.71 5.24
C PHE A 310 19.13 13.11 6.30
N GLY A 311 20.25 13.71 5.89
CA GLY A 311 21.39 14.03 6.75
C GLY A 311 22.55 13.06 6.59
N ALA A 312 23.75 13.50 6.99
CA ALA A 312 24.99 12.72 6.86
C ALA A 312 24.95 11.37 7.60
N ALA A 313 24.19 11.26 8.69
CA ALA A 313 24.00 10.01 9.42
C ALA A 313 23.38 8.89 8.57
N TYR A 314 22.70 9.23 7.47
CA TYR A 314 22.07 8.29 6.54
C TYR A 314 22.85 8.11 5.24
N GLU A 315 24.12 8.53 5.15
CA GLU A 315 24.92 8.37 3.93
C GLU A 315 24.99 6.90 3.46
N ALA A 316 25.14 5.97 4.39
CA ALA A 316 25.12 4.53 4.12
C ALA A 316 23.80 4.01 3.52
N ALA A 317 22.70 4.77 3.59
CA ALA A 317 21.43 4.42 2.97
C ALA A 317 21.43 4.60 1.44
N SER A 318 22.43 5.28 0.88
CA SER A 318 22.50 5.57 -0.57
C SER A 318 22.44 4.30 -1.42
N THR A 319 23.20 3.27 -1.06
CA THR A 319 23.24 2.01 -1.82
C THR A 319 21.93 1.21 -1.70
N PRO A 320 21.39 0.96 -0.48
CA PRO A 320 20.06 0.34 -0.35
C PRO A 320 18.95 1.10 -1.08
N VAL A 321 18.97 2.44 -1.04
CA VAL A 321 18.02 3.30 -1.77
C VAL A 321 18.14 3.10 -3.27
N CYS A 322 19.35 3.12 -3.83
CA CYS A 322 19.60 2.87 -5.25
C CYS A 322 19.00 1.51 -5.68
N LEU A 323 19.28 0.46 -4.91
CA LEU A 323 18.75 -0.88 -5.15
C LEU A 323 17.21 -0.92 -5.09
N TYR A 324 16.59 -0.26 -4.10
CA TYR A 324 15.13 -0.20 -3.99
C TYR A 324 14.47 0.62 -5.10
N VAL A 325 15.10 1.69 -5.58
CA VAL A 325 14.60 2.46 -6.72
C VAL A 325 14.62 1.61 -7.99
N LEU A 326 15.69 0.84 -8.22
CA LEU A 326 15.74 -0.15 -9.30
C LEU A 326 14.68 -1.24 -9.12
N ASN A 327 14.48 -1.71 -7.89
CA ASN A 327 13.43 -2.67 -7.55
C ASN A 327 12.03 -2.19 -7.95
N ALA A 328 11.74 -0.88 -7.83
CA ALA A 328 10.46 -0.32 -8.23
C ALA A 328 10.13 -0.59 -9.71
N GLY A 329 11.15 -0.66 -10.58
CA GLY A 329 10.99 -1.07 -11.99
C GLY A 329 10.55 -2.53 -12.13
N PHE A 330 11.16 -3.45 -11.38
CA PHE A 330 10.75 -4.87 -11.39
C PHE A 330 9.37 -5.07 -10.79
N VAL A 331 9.02 -4.33 -9.74
CA VAL A 331 7.67 -4.32 -9.16
C VAL A 331 6.66 -3.82 -10.18
N PHE A 332 6.97 -2.78 -10.95
CA PHE A 332 6.10 -2.31 -12.03
C PHE A 332 5.81 -3.40 -13.06
N VAL A 333 6.84 -4.05 -13.58
CA VAL A 333 6.71 -5.16 -14.54
C VAL A 333 5.89 -6.31 -13.95
N THR A 334 6.19 -6.69 -12.70
CA THR A 334 5.48 -7.74 -11.96
C THR A 334 4.00 -7.43 -11.84
N ARG A 335 3.64 -6.20 -11.45
CA ARG A 335 2.24 -5.76 -11.28
C ARG A 335 1.49 -5.74 -12.62
N ALA A 336 2.14 -5.26 -13.69
CA ALA A 336 1.55 -5.27 -15.02
C ALA A 336 1.30 -6.69 -15.53
N ALA A 337 2.30 -7.58 -15.42
CA ALA A 337 2.17 -8.97 -15.84
C ALA A 337 1.14 -9.76 -15.01
N ALA A 338 1.13 -9.55 -13.68
CA ALA A 338 0.14 -10.13 -12.80
C ALA A 338 -1.29 -9.67 -13.17
N ALA A 339 -1.49 -8.37 -13.42
CA ALA A 339 -2.79 -7.85 -13.86
C ALA A 339 -3.23 -8.47 -15.20
N THR A 340 -2.33 -8.61 -16.17
CA THR A 340 -2.64 -9.27 -17.45
C THR A 340 -3.03 -10.75 -17.26
N LEU A 341 -2.30 -11.51 -16.45
CA LEU A 341 -2.61 -12.91 -16.16
C LEU A 341 -3.93 -13.08 -15.40
N GLN A 342 -4.21 -12.20 -14.45
CA GLN A 342 -5.49 -12.17 -13.74
C GLN A 342 -6.65 -11.85 -14.69
N ALA A 343 -6.45 -10.96 -15.67
CA ALA A 343 -7.45 -10.70 -16.72
C ALA A 343 -7.74 -11.94 -17.60
N TRP A 344 -6.81 -12.88 -17.68
CA TRP A 344 -6.96 -14.17 -18.37
C TRP A 344 -7.38 -15.32 -17.44
N ASN A 345 -7.85 -15.01 -16.23
CA ASN A 345 -8.27 -15.98 -15.21
C ASN A 345 -7.15 -16.93 -14.72
N ASP A 346 -5.88 -16.53 -14.80
CA ASP A 346 -4.74 -17.29 -14.25
C ASP A 346 -4.41 -16.88 -12.81
N ASP A 347 -5.44 -16.56 -12.01
CA ASP A 347 -5.32 -16.02 -10.65
C ASP A 347 -4.55 -16.97 -9.72
N LYS A 348 -4.79 -18.28 -9.86
CA LYS A 348 -4.16 -19.31 -9.02
C LYS A 348 -2.63 -19.34 -9.21
N PHE A 349 -2.15 -19.19 -10.45
CA PHE A 349 -0.72 -19.12 -10.72
C PHE A 349 -0.11 -17.85 -10.14
N VAL A 350 -0.74 -16.70 -10.38
CA VAL A 350 -0.27 -15.40 -9.88
C VAL A 350 -0.19 -15.39 -8.36
N ALA A 351 -1.22 -15.86 -7.67
CA ALA A 351 -1.25 -15.93 -6.21
C ALA A 351 -0.13 -16.83 -5.65
N ARG A 352 0.07 -18.03 -6.24
CA ARG A 352 1.15 -18.93 -5.83
C ARG A 352 2.53 -18.33 -6.09
N ALA A 353 2.75 -17.72 -7.25
CA ALA A 353 4.03 -17.11 -7.61
C ALA A 353 4.39 -15.95 -6.68
N ILE A 354 3.42 -15.10 -6.35
CA ILE A 354 3.60 -13.99 -5.40
C ILE A 354 3.87 -14.53 -3.99
N LEU A 355 3.12 -15.52 -3.52
CA LEU A 355 3.34 -16.13 -2.20
C LEU A 355 4.74 -16.72 -2.09
N VAL A 356 5.16 -17.54 -3.07
CA VAL A 356 6.50 -18.13 -3.10
C VAL A 356 7.58 -17.05 -3.14
N GLN A 357 7.38 -15.99 -3.94
CA GLN A 357 8.31 -14.86 -3.97
C GLN A 357 8.39 -14.15 -2.62
N CYS A 358 7.27 -13.88 -1.97
CA CYS A 358 7.27 -13.19 -0.67
C CYS A 358 8.01 -14.01 0.39
N LEU A 359 7.76 -15.33 0.46
CA LEU A 359 8.49 -16.22 1.38
C LEU A 359 9.99 -16.27 1.05
N THR A 360 10.34 -16.41 -0.22
CA THR A 360 11.74 -16.42 -0.68
C THR A 360 12.42 -15.09 -0.40
N ALA A 361 11.71 -13.98 -0.56
CA ALA A 361 12.23 -12.64 -0.28
C ALA A 361 12.46 -12.43 1.21
N LEU A 362 11.58 -12.89 2.12
CA LEU A 362 11.81 -12.78 3.56
C LEU A 362 13.04 -13.59 4.01
N VAL A 363 13.18 -14.83 3.52
CA VAL A 363 14.38 -15.65 3.78
C VAL A 363 15.62 -14.99 3.17
N GLY A 364 15.51 -14.52 1.93
CA GLY A 364 16.57 -13.80 1.24
C GLY A 364 17.00 -12.53 1.98
N ILE A 365 16.06 -11.74 2.49
CA ILE A 365 16.33 -10.54 3.30
C ILE A 365 17.09 -10.93 4.57
N ALA A 366 16.68 -11.99 5.28
CA ALA A 366 17.39 -12.45 6.46
C ALA A 366 18.84 -12.85 6.15
N LEU A 367 19.04 -13.67 5.10
CA LEU A 367 20.37 -14.06 4.66
C LEU A 367 21.17 -12.83 4.21
N GLY A 368 20.64 -12.03 3.29
CA GLY A 368 21.29 -10.82 2.80
C GLY A 368 21.67 -9.83 3.92
N ALA A 369 20.80 -9.65 4.91
CA ALA A 369 21.08 -8.85 6.10
C ALA A 369 22.23 -9.42 6.92
N HIS A 370 22.32 -10.74 7.05
CA HIS A 370 23.42 -11.39 7.75
C HIS A 370 24.77 -11.19 7.04
N TRP A 371 24.81 -11.29 5.71
CA TRP A 371 26.06 -11.22 4.93
C TRP A 371 26.53 -9.80 4.64
N ALA A 372 25.61 -8.88 4.34
CA ALA A 372 25.95 -7.52 3.89
C ALA A 372 24.97 -6.46 4.42
N ALA A 373 24.37 -6.71 5.59
CA ALA A 373 23.52 -5.78 6.30
C ALA A 373 22.39 -5.19 5.42
N ALA A 374 22.09 -3.90 5.54
CA ALA A 374 21.02 -3.25 4.78
C ALA A 374 21.16 -3.43 3.25
N THR A 375 22.39 -3.42 2.74
CA THR A 375 22.66 -3.58 1.30
C THR A 375 22.34 -4.99 0.83
N GLY A 376 22.77 -6.02 1.56
CA GLY A 376 22.47 -7.42 1.19
C GLY A 376 20.97 -7.73 1.28
N ALA A 377 20.27 -7.16 2.25
CA ALA A 377 18.81 -7.22 2.34
C ALA A 377 18.13 -6.62 1.10
N ALA A 378 18.56 -5.42 0.68
CA ALA A 378 18.02 -4.75 -0.51
C ALA A 378 18.32 -5.53 -1.80
N MET A 379 19.54 -6.07 -1.95
CA MET A 379 19.91 -6.92 -3.09
C MET A 379 19.00 -8.15 -3.19
N SER A 380 18.72 -8.80 -2.06
CA SER A 380 17.86 -9.98 -2.02
C SER A 380 16.44 -9.68 -2.48
N LEU A 381 15.90 -8.53 -2.10
CA LEU A 381 14.58 -8.08 -2.56
C LEU A 381 14.58 -7.77 -4.07
N VAL A 382 15.63 -7.10 -4.59
CA VAL A 382 15.81 -6.86 -6.03
C VAL A 382 15.86 -8.17 -6.80
N SER A 383 16.70 -9.11 -6.37
CA SER A 383 16.89 -10.40 -7.05
C SER A 383 15.61 -11.22 -7.09
N THR A 384 14.86 -11.27 -5.99
CA THR A 384 13.60 -12.02 -5.93
C THR A 384 12.49 -11.39 -6.77
N ASN A 385 12.39 -10.05 -6.81
CA ASN A 385 11.44 -9.36 -7.70
C ASN A 385 11.84 -9.46 -9.17
N LEU A 386 13.13 -9.38 -9.49
CA LEU A 386 13.63 -9.63 -10.84
C LEU A 386 13.24 -11.05 -11.29
N PHE A 387 13.52 -12.06 -10.47
CA PHE A 387 13.14 -13.44 -10.77
C PHE A 387 11.62 -13.59 -10.98
N LEU A 388 10.80 -13.05 -10.08
CA LEU A 388 9.34 -13.08 -10.23
C LEU A 388 8.87 -12.38 -11.52
N SER A 389 9.45 -11.23 -11.84
CA SER A 389 9.10 -10.49 -13.06
C SER A 389 9.35 -11.33 -14.32
N LEU A 390 10.48 -12.06 -14.38
CA LEU A 390 10.81 -12.97 -15.48
C LEU A 390 9.85 -14.17 -15.55
N VAL A 391 9.51 -14.75 -14.39
CA VAL A 391 8.55 -15.87 -14.30
C VAL A 391 7.17 -15.46 -14.83
N LEU A 392 6.65 -14.31 -14.39
CA LEU A 392 5.36 -13.80 -14.84
C LEU A 392 5.37 -13.42 -16.32
N LEU A 393 6.41 -12.74 -16.80
CA LEU A 393 6.55 -12.40 -18.22
C LEU A 393 6.58 -13.66 -19.10
N ARG A 394 7.34 -14.69 -18.71
CA ARG A 394 7.37 -15.97 -19.42
C ARG A 394 5.99 -16.62 -19.46
N ARG A 395 5.23 -16.55 -18.37
CA ARG A 395 3.85 -17.06 -18.32
C ARG A 395 2.93 -16.28 -19.25
N VAL A 396 3.01 -14.94 -19.25
CA VAL A 396 2.25 -14.08 -20.18
C VAL A 396 2.51 -14.46 -21.63
N LEU A 397 3.78 -14.68 -22.02
CA LEU A 397 4.14 -15.07 -23.38
C LEU A 397 3.55 -16.44 -23.77
N ARG A 398 3.54 -17.42 -22.85
CA ARG A 398 2.97 -18.76 -23.08
C ARG A 398 1.44 -18.77 -23.19
N VAL A 399 0.74 -18.01 -22.35
CA VAL A 399 -0.73 -17.94 -22.40
C VAL A 399 -1.19 -17.15 -23.62
N ARG A 400 -0.41 -16.17 -24.07
CA ARG A 400 -0.71 -15.42 -25.29
C ARG A 400 -0.75 -16.32 -26.53
N SER A 401 0.17 -17.29 -26.66
CA SER A 401 0.22 -18.20 -27.81
C SER A 401 -0.94 -19.20 -27.87
N THR A 402 -1.66 -19.43 -26.76
CA THR A 402 -2.85 -20.29 -26.76
C THR A 402 -4.14 -19.53 -27.12
N HIS A 403 -4.09 -18.19 -27.13
CA HIS A 403 -5.24 -17.32 -27.44
C HIS A 403 -5.12 -16.62 -28.79
N SER A 404 -3.95 -16.68 -29.44
CA SER A 404 -3.74 -16.33 -30.85
C SER A 404 -3.98 -17.55 -31.72
#